data_AF-A0A7R9KR68-F1
#
_entry.id   AF-A0A7R9KR68-F1
#
_cell.length_a   1.000
_cell.length_b   1.000
_cell.length_c   1.000
_cell.angle_alpha   90.00
_cell.angle_beta   90.00
_cell.angle_gamma   90.00
#
_symmetry.space_group_name_H-M   'P 1'
#
loop_
_entity.id
_entity.type
_entity.pdbx_description
1 polymer ?
#
loop_
_entity_poly.entity_id
_entity_poly.type
_entity_poly.pdbx_seq_one_letter_code
_entity_poly.pdbx_strand_id
1 'polypeptide(L)' 'MVENLLIQNVRMGAIRGRLSEDDLKGLLERVSEQTSRKTTVNYDRRRTALDDDSDED' A
#
# COMPACT_ATOMS: atom_id res chain seq x y z
N MET A 1 -4.39 4.85 11.58
CA MET A 1 -4.27 4.10 10.31
C MET A 1 -4.71 2.65 10.48
N VAL A 2 -4.12 1.92 11.43
CA VAL A 2 -4.46 0.52 11.74
C VAL A 2 -5.92 0.36 12.17
N GLU A 3 -6.44 1.26 13.00
CA GLU A 3 -7.83 1.23 13.47
C GLU A 3 -8.85 1.32 12.32
N ASN A 4 -8.67 2.27 11.40
CA ASN A 4 -9.52 2.39 10.21
C ASN A 4 -9.40 1.17 9.28
N LEU A 5 -8.21 0.58 9.16
CA LEU A 5 -7.99 -0.65 8.39
C LEU A 5 -8.77 -1.82 9.02
N LEU A 6 -8.74 -1.98 10.33
CA LEU A 6 -9.53 -2.99 11.05
C LEU A 6 -11.03 -2.78 10.83
N ILE A 7 -11.51 -1.54 10.95
CA ILE A 7 -12.92 -1.20 10.70
C ILE A 7 -13.32 -1.57 9.26
N GLN A 8 -12.49 -1.26 8.26
CA GLN A 8 -12.76 -1.61 6.87
C GLN A 8 -12.79 -3.13 6.67
N ASN A 9 -11.85 -3.88 7.23
CA ASN A 9 -11.82 -5.35 7.13
C ASN A 9 -13.04 -6.02 7.77
N VAL A 10 -13.54 -5.47 8.87
CA VAL A 10 -14.79 -5.95 9.50
C VAL A 10 -16.00 -5.63 8.62
N ARG A 11 -16.09 -4.41 8.08
CA ARG A 11 -17.19 -4.00 7.19
C ARG A 11 -17.23 -4.80 5.88
N MET A 12 -16.07 -5.17 5.35
CA MET A 12 -15.94 -6.02 4.16
C MET A 12 -16.18 -7.51 4.46
N GLY A 13 -16.34 -7.89 5.73
CA GLY A 13 -16.57 -9.27 6.13
C GLY A 13 -15.34 -10.18 6.03
N ALA A 14 -14.14 -9.59 5.93
CA ALA A 14 -12.86 -10.30 5.96
C ALA A 14 -12.50 -10.77 7.38
N ILE A 15 -12.87 -9.99 8.40
CA ILE A 15 -12.80 -10.40 9.81
C ILE A 15 -14.22 -10.76 10.26
N ARG A 16 -14.46 -12.04 10.50
CA ARG A 16 -15.76 -12.56 10.99
C ARG A 16 -15.59 -13.04 12.43
N GLY A 17 -16.11 -12.27 13.38
CA GLY A 17 -16.05 -12.59 14.82
C GLY A 17 -15.00 -11.79 15.59
N ARG A 18 -14.75 -12.19 16.84
CA ARG A 18 -13.72 -11.55 17.68
C ARG A 18 -12.34 -11.89 17.17
N LEU A 19 -11.52 -10.87 16.97
CA LEU A 19 -10.11 -11.01 16.67
C LEU A 19 -9.36 -11.53 17.90
N SER A 20 -8.55 -12.58 17.74
CA SER A 20 -7.63 -13.03 18.79
C SER A 20 -6.39 -12.13 18.85
N GLU A 21 -5.63 -12.23 19.94
CA GLU A 21 -4.38 -11.46 20.08
C GLU A 21 -3.34 -11.85 19.03
N ASP A 22 -3.25 -13.15 18.70
CA ASP A 22 -2.31 -13.66 17.71
C ASP A 22 -2.67 -13.20 16.29
N ASP A 23 -3.97 -13.16 15.97
CA ASP A 23 -4.45 -12.60 14.70
C ASP A 23 -4.12 -11.11 14.58
N LEU A 24 -4.26 -10.36 15.69
CA LEU A 24 -3.93 -8.94 15.73
C LEU A 24 -2.43 -8.69 15.52
N LYS A 25 -1.57 -9.50 16.15
CA LYS A 25 -0.11 -9.44 15.94
C LYS A 25 0.25 -9.67 14.48
N GLY A 26 -0.28 -10.73 13.86
CA GLY A 26 -0.02 -11.04 12.45
C GLY A 26 -0.52 -9.94 11.50
N LEU A 27 -1.65 -9.31 11.81
CA LEU A 27 -2.17 -8.20 11.02
C LEU A 27 -1.27 -6.96 11.12
N LEU A 28 -0.83 -6.61 12.34
CA LEU A 28 0.07 -5.49 12.59
C LEU A 28 1.43 -5.66 11.91
N GLU A 29 1.96 -6.88 11.88
CA GLU A 29 3.21 -7.21 11.20
C GLU A 29 3.12 -6.98 9.69
N ARG A 30 2.04 -7.47 9.04
CA ARG A 30 1.77 -7.22 7.61
C ARG A 30 1.59 -5.74 7.29
N VAL A 31 0.93 -4.99 8.16
CA VAL A 31 0.75 -3.55 8.00
C VAL A 31 2.09 -2.83 8.14
N SER A 32 2.95 -3.26 9.05
CA SER A 32 4.31 -2.74 9.19
C SER A 32 5.12 -2.96 7.91
N GLU A 33 5.08 -4.16 7.35
CA GLU A 33 5.74 -4.48 6.08
C GLU A 33 5.23 -3.61 4.92
N GLN A 34 3.91 -3.45 4.77
CA GLN A 34 3.33 -2.59 3.74
C GLN A 34 3.67 -1.11 3.93
N THR A 35 3.65 -0.62 5.17
CA THR A 35 3.88 0.80 5.48
C THR A 35 5.36 1.18 5.40
N SER A 36 6.26 0.20 5.52
CA SER A 36 7.71 0.39 5.32
C SER A 36 8.12 0.61 3.87
N ARG A 37 7.23 0.37 2.89
CA ARG A 37 7.51 0.62 1.47
C ARG A 37 7.63 2.12 1.22
N LYS A 38 8.87 2.60 1.17
CA LYS A 38 9.22 3.95 0.75
C LYS A 38 8.94 4.07 -0.76
N THR A 39 7.89 4.79 -1.13
CA THR A 39 7.62 5.16 -2.53
C THR A 39 8.67 6.15 -2.99
N THR A 40 9.75 5.65 -3.59
CA THR A 40 10.79 6.48 -4.20
C THR A 40 10.36 6.82 -5.62
N VAL A 41 10.08 8.09 -5.88
CA VAL A 41 9.92 8.59 -7.25
C VAL A 41 11.32 8.74 -7.84
N ASN A 42 11.67 7.88 -8.81
CA ASN A 42 12.94 7.96 -9.51
C ASN A 42 12.88 9.10 -10.54
N TYR A 43 13.55 10.21 -10.27
CA TYR A 43 13.71 11.30 -11.22
C TYR A 43 14.97 11.05 -12.07
N ASP A 44 14.79 10.48 -13.26
CA ASP A 44 15.87 10.37 -14.25
C ASP A 44 16.02 11.71 -14.99
N ARG A 45 16.94 12.54 -14.51
CA ARG A 45 17.16 13.92 -15.00
C ARG A 45 17.59 14.00 -16.47
N ARG A 46 17.89 12.88 -17.13
CA ARG A 46 18.38 12.84 -18.53
C ARG A 46 17.39 12.29 -19.55
N ARG A 47 16.30 11.66 -19.15
CA ARG A 47 15.32 11.05 -20.09
C ARG A 47 14.13 11.95 -20.44
N THR A 48 13.85 12.98 -19.66
CA THR A 48 12.67 13.87 -19.87
C THR A 48 12.84 14.85 -21.05
N ALA A 49 13.99 14.88 -21.71
CA ALA A 49 14.26 15.79 -22.84
C ALA A 49 14.25 15.08 -24.21
N LEU A 50 13.85 13.81 -24.29
CA LEU A 50 13.97 12.99 -25.50
C LEU A 50 12.67 12.32 -25.97
N ASP A 51 11.56 12.41 -25.24
CA ASP A 51 10.35 11.59 -25.50
C ASP A 51 9.05 12.42 -25.64
N ASP A 52 9.15 13.72 -25.95
CA ASP A 52 7.97 14.60 -26.17
C ASP A 52 7.91 15.20 -27.60
N ASP A 53 8.63 14.62 -28.56
CA ASP A 53 8.47 14.90 -29.99
C ASP A 53 8.72 13.61 -30.77
N SER A 54 7.75 13.19 -31.63
CA SER A 54 7.69 12.01 -32.53
C SER A 54 6.95 10.80 -31.90
N ASP A 55 5.77 10.33 -32.35
CA ASP A 55 5.18 10.35 -33.68
C ASP A 55 3.63 10.36 -33.65
N GLU A 56 3.06 11.20 -34.51
CA GLU A 56 1.69 11.20 -35.02
C GLU A 56 1.65 10.22 -36.21
N ASP A 57 1.16 8.98 -35.99
CA ASP A 57 0.40 8.09 -36.92
C ASP A 57 0.29 6.63 -36.38
#